data_AF-A0A962X6L3-F1
#
_entry.id   AF-A0A962X6L3-F1
#
_cell.length_a   1.000
_cell.length_b   1.000
_cell.length_c   1.000
_cell.angle_alpha   90.00
_cell.angle_beta   90.00
_cell.angle_gamma   90.00
#
_symmetry.space_group_name_H-M   'P 1'
#
loop_
_entity.id
_entity.type
_entity.pdbx_description
1 polymer ?
#
loop_
_entity_poly.entity_id
_entity_poly.type
_entity_poly.pdbx_seq_one_letter_code
_entity_poly.pdbx_strand_id
1 'polypeptide(L)'
;YLDEILPAWRAREPDNPFVAVFTPLLVKADDELWTCAPHAWQTIQTAPLKPATRITLERILEFWLFERFPFLTMKELRTMLSVLTPLEQTVIYKEIFAEGEAKGKAEGEARGEARGEARGEVKGKAEGLKRLLTRRFGRVPRWAIQRLDTAAMEQLDAWLEGIFDARSLEELIGPKPKKSVKPSADV
;
A
#
# COMPACT_ATOMS: atom_id res chain seq x y z
N TYR A 1 26.26 -30.42 -9.85
CA TYR A 1 25.65 -30.69 -11.17
C TYR A 1 25.57 -29.42 -12.01
N LEU A 2 24.94 -28.33 -11.53
CA LEU A 2 24.91 -27.06 -12.26
C LEU A 2 26.30 -26.43 -12.44
N ASP A 3 27.17 -26.52 -11.43
CA ASP A 3 28.53 -25.95 -11.47
C ASP A 3 29.44 -26.57 -12.55
N GLU A 4 29.15 -27.79 -13.00
CA GLU A 4 29.91 -28.47 -14.05
C GLU A 4 29.30 -28.24 -15.44
N ILE A 5 27.97 -28.11 -15.52
CA ILE A 5 27.23 -28.02 -16.79
C ILE A 5 27.19 -26.60 -17.32
N LEU A 6 26.99 -25.61 -16.43
CA LEU A 6 26.82 -24.23 -16.85
C LEU A 6 28.08 -23.66 -17.54
N PRO A 7 29.32 -23.93 -17.07
CA PRO A 7 30.52 -23.47 -17.78
C PRO A 7 30.65 -24.09 -19.17
N ALA A 8 30.40 -25.40 -19.29
CA ALA A 8 30.45 -26.10 -20.57
C ALA A 8 29.37 -25.61 -21.55
N TRP A 9 28.16 -25.33 -21.04
CA TRP A 9 27.08 -24.79 -21.85
C TRP A 9 27.36 -23.36 -22.31
N ARG A 10 27.88 -22.50 -21.43
CA ARG A 10 28.31 -21.14 -21.79
C ARG A 10 29.41 -21.15 -22.85
N ALA A 11 30.37 -22.08 -22.75
CA ALA A 11 31.43 -22.20 -23.76
C ALA A 11 30.89 -22.61 -25.14
N ARG A 12 29.82 -23.41 -25.18
CA ARG A 12 29.17 -23.85 -26.43
C ARG A 12 28.25 -22.78 -27.02
N GLU A 13 27.53 -22.06 -26.17
CA GLU A 13 26.51 -21.09 -26.55
C GLU A 13 26.62 -19.81 -25.69
N PRO A 14 27.60 -18.93 -25.98
CA PRO A 14 27.88 -17.77 -25.14
C PRO A 14 26.74 -16.74 -25.11
N ASP A 15 25.96 -16.65 -26.19
CA ASP A 15 24.84 -15.72 -26.33
C ASP A 15 23.47 -16.34 -26.00
N ASN A 16 23.44 -17.47 -25.27
CA ASN A 16 22.19 -18.09 -24.88
C ASN A 16 21.56 -17.36 -23.69
N PRO A 17 20.33 -16.78 -23.81
CA PRO A 17 19.71 -16.00 -22.75
C PRO A 17 19.36 -16.85 -21.52
N PHE A 18 19.15 -18.16 -21.66
CA PHE A 18 18.90 -19.07 -20.53
C PHE A 18 20.17 -19.42 -19.75
N VAL A 19 21.35 -19.26 -20.36
CA VAL A 19 22.64 -19.43 -19.68
C VAL A 19 23.08 -18.10 -19.06
N ALA A 20 22.81 -16.99 -19.75
CA ALA A 20 23.14 -15.64 -19.31
C ALA A 20 22.59 -15.29 -17.91
N VAL A 21 21.40 -15.80 -17.55
CA VAL A 21 20.82 -15.56 -16.20
C VAL A 21 21.66 -16.11 -15.05
N PHE A 22 22.53 -17.09 -15.32
CA PHE A 22 23.39 -17.71 -14.32
C PHE A 22 24.80 -17.09 -14.30
N THR A 23 25.03 -15.98 -15.00
CA THR A 23 26.31 -15.25 -14.98
C THR A 23 26.83 -14.99 -13.56
N PRO A 24 26.01 -14.58 -12.58
CA PRO A 24 26.48 -14.36 -11.20
C PRO A 24 26.92 -15.63 -10.46
N LEU A 25 26.48 -16.81 -10.90
CA LEU A 25 26.94 -18.11 -10.36
C LEU A 25 28.20 -18.61 -11.06
N LEU A 26 28.38 -18.21 -12.33
CA LEU A 26 29.49 -18.65 -13.18
C LEU A 26 30.77 -17.84 -12.96
N VAL A 27 30.63 -16.54 -12.69
CA VAL A 27 31.76 -15.62 -12.52
C VAL A 27 32.10 -15.52 -11.02
N LYS A 28 33.31 -15.93 -10.66
CA LYS A 28 33.72 -16.02 -9.24
C LYS A 28 34.19 -14.68 -8.66
N ALA A 29 34.77 -13.82 -9.50
CA ALA A 29 35.34 -12.55 -9.08
C ALA A 29 34.30 -11.43 -9.27
N ASP A 30 34.14 -10.59 -8.25
CA ASP A 30 33.07 -9.59 -8.23
C ASP A 30 33.31 -8.45 -9.22
N ASP A 31 34.57 -8.10 -9.46
CA ASP A 31 35.02 -7.12 -10.46
C ASP A 31 34.77 -7.61 -11.90
N GLU A 32 35.03 -8.90 -12.14
CA GLU A 32 34.72 -9.55 -13.41
C GLU A 32 33.20 -9.61 -13.63
N LEU A 33 32.43 -9.96 -12.59
CA LEU A 33 30.97 -9.99 -12.65
C LEU A 33 30.40 -8.59 -12.93
N TRP A 34 30.98 -7.55 -12.32
CA TRP A 34 30.62 -6.16 -12.59
C TRP A 34 30.78 -5.79 -14.08
N THR A 35 31.79 -6.35 -14.73
CA THR A 35 32.09 -6.11 -16.14
C THR A 35 31.19 -6.94 -17.06
N CYS A 36 30.87 -8.18 -16.69
CA CYS A 36 30.11 -9.11 -17.55
C CYS A 36 28.59 -9.01 -17.40
N ALA A 37 28.07 -8.55 -16.26
CA ALA A 37 26.62 -8.49 -16.02
C ALA A 37 25.84 -7.62 -17.03
N PRO A 38 26.35 -6.45 -17.50
CA PRO A 38 25.66 -5.67 -18.54
C PRO A 38 25.49 -6.46 -19.83
N HIS A 39 26.51 -7.22 -20.22
CA HIS A 39 26.45 -8.07 -21.41
C HIS A 39 25.42 -9.18 -21.24
N ALA A 40 25.40 -9.88 -20.10
CA ALA A 40 24.40 -10.90 -19.80
C ALA A 40 22.97 -10.35 -19.83
N TRP A 41 22.75 -9.16 -19.29
CA TRP A 41 21.47 -8.46 -19.37
C TRP A 41 21.09 -8.15 -20.81
N GLN A 42 22.02 -7.62 -21.60
CA GLN A 42 21.78 -7.29 -22.99
C GLN A 42 21.43 -8.53 -23.83
N THR A 43 22.09 -9.67 -23.60
CA THR A 43 21.78 -10.96 -24.25
C THR A 43 20.31 -11.37 -24.03
N ILE A 44 19.77 -11.14 -22.83
CA ILE A 44 18.35 -11.41 -22.53
C ILE A 44 17.44 -10.41 -23.27
N GLN A 45 17.83 -9.14 -23.35
CA GLN A 45 17.06 -8.08 -24.01
C GLN A 45 17.03 -8.20 -25.54
N THR A 46 18.08 -8.68 -26.17
CA THR A 46 18.13 -8.77 -27.64
C THR A 46 17.62 -10.11 -28.17
N ALA A 47 17.46 -11.12 -27.29
CA ALA A 47 17.00 -12.44 -27.70
C ALA A 47 15.53 -12.44 -28.19
N PRO A 48 15.19 -13.24 -29.22
CA PRO A 48 13.83 -13.37 -29.77
C PRO A 48 12.93 -14.21 -28.85
N LEU A 49 12.61 -13.66 -27.69
CA LEU A 49 11.82 -14.31 -26.63
C LEU A 49 10.43 -13.70 -26.51
N LYS A 50 9.45 -14.49 -26.04
CA LYS A 50 8.15 -13.97 -25.62
C LYS A 50 8.31 -13.01 -24.43
N PRO A 51 7.48 -11.96 -24.29
CA PRO A 51 7.61 -10.98 -23.20
C PRO A 51 7.61 -11.61 -21.81
N ALA A 52 6.70 -12.55 -21.53
CA ALA A 52 6.61 -13.23 -20.23
C ALA A 52 7.89 -14.04 -19.90
N THR A 53 8.47 -14.70 -20.89
CA THR A 53 9.73 -15.45 -20.73
C THR A 53 10.88 -14.51 -20.43
N ARG A 54 10.97 -13.40 -21.15
CA ARG A 54 12.01 -12.39 -20.93
C ARG A 54 11.97 -11.81 -19.52
N ILE A 55 10.79 -11.38 -19.06
CA ILE A 55 10.58 -10.87 -17.69
C ILE A 55 11.01 -11.92 -16.65
N THR A 56 10.76 -13.21 -16.93
CA THR A 56 11.18 -14.28 -16.03
C THR A 56 12.69 -14.41 -15.97
N LEU A 57 13.38 -14.36 -17.11
CA LEU A 57 14.85 -14.43 -17.17
C LEU A 57 15.51 -13.21 -16.51
N GLU A 58 14.99 -12.02 -16.75
CA GLU A 58 15.44 -10.78 -16.09
C GLU A 58 15.37 -10.93 -14.56
N ARG A 59 14.23 -11.39 -14.03
CA ARG A 59 14.05 -11.60 -12.58
C ARG A 59 15.02 -12.61 -12.00
N ILE A 60 15.33 -13.68 -12.73
CA ILE A 60 16.30 -14.69 -12.27
C ILE A 60 17.70 -14.06 -12.22
N LEU A 61 18.10 -13.33 -13.25
CA LEU A 61 19.40 -12.64 -13.26
C LEU A 61 19.50 -11.61 -12.13
N GLU A 62 18.48 -10.78 -11.94
CA GLU A 62 18.39 -9.80 -10.85
C GLU A 62 18.47 -10.48 -9.48
N PHE A 63 17.73 -11.57 -9.28
CA PHE A 63 17.76 -12.34 -8.03
C PHE A 63 19.18 -12.79 -7.68
N TRP A 64 19.90 -13.39 -8.63
CA TRP A 64 21.27 -13.84 -8.39
C TRP A 64 22.25 -12.68 -8.16
N LEU A 65 22.04 -11.53 -8.80
CA LEU A 65 22.84 -10.34 -8.55
C LEU A 65 22.60 -9.75 -7.16
N PHE A 66 21.35 -9.72 -6.68
CA PHE A 66 21.04 -9.30 -5.31
C PHE A 66 21.56 -10.28 -4.26
N GLU A 67 21.46 -11.58 -4.52
CA GLU A 67 22.03 -12.61 -3.64
C GLU A 67 23.55 -12.45 -3.53
N ARG A 68 24.23 -12.15 -4.65
CA ARG A 68 25.68 -11.91 -4.69
C ARG A 68 26.07 -10.58 -4.06
N PHE A 69 25.25 -9.55 -4.21
CA PHE A 69 25.50 -8.19 -3.75
C PHE A 69 24.34 -7.69 -2.87
N PRO A 70 24.21 -8.19 -1.63
CA PRO A 70 23.06 -7.90 -0.76
C PRO A 70 22.95 -6.43 -0.34
N PHE A 71 24.01 -5.64 -0.53
CA PHE A 71 24.05 -4.22 -0.20
C PHE A 71 23.69 -3.31 -1.39
N LEU A 72 23.55 -3.84 -2.61
CA LEU A 72 23.15 -3.03 -3.75
C LEU A 72 21.67 -2.66 -3.67
N THR A 73 21.38 -1.39 -3.92
CA THR A 73 20.02 -0.92 -4.18
C THR A 73 19.59 -1.24 -5.60
N MET A 74 18.29 -1.26 -5.87
CA MET A 74 17.75 -1.43 -7.23
C MET A 74 18.30 -0.37 -8.21
N LYS A 75 18.56 0.85 -7.74
CA LYS A 75 19.14 1.93 -8.55
C LYS A 75 20.58 1.63 -8.93
N GLU A 76 21.40 1.18 -7.98
CA GLU A 76 22.80 0.83 -8.22
C GLU A 76 22.91 -0.40 -9.12
N LEU A 77 22.05 -1.41 -8.92
CA LEU A 77 21.97 -2.59 -9.80
C LEU A 77 21.62 -2.19 -11.25
N ARG A 78 20.63 -1.33 -11.45
CA ARG A 78 20.26 -0.84 -12.79
C ARG A 78 21.34 0.03 -13.44
N THR A 79 22.10 0.76 -12.63
CA THR A 79 23.26 1.54 -13.08
C THR A 79 24.37 0.60 -13.54
N MET A 80 24.70 -0.42 -12.74
CA MET A 80 25.64 -1.48 -13.09
C MET A 80 25.26 -2.11 -14.43
N LEU A 81 24.01 -2.54 -14.61
CA LEU A 81 23.54 -3.19 -15.83
C LEU A 81 23.40 -2.26 -17.05
N SER A 82 23.76 -0.98 -16.93
CA SER A 82 23.62 0.03 -18.00
C SER A 82 22.18 0.13 -18.56
N VAL A 83 21.19 -0.28 -17.77
CA VAL A 83 19.75 -0.23 -18.13
C VAL A 83 19.22 1.20 -18.06
N LEU A 84 19.89 2.04 -17.28
CA LEU A 84 19.66 3.47 -17.26
C LEU A 84 20.42 4.11 -18.44
N THR A 85 19.83 4.17 -19.62
CA THR A 85 19.61 5.51 -20.19
C THR A 85 18.56 6.13 -19.28
N PRO A 86 18.92 7.03 -18.37
CA PRO A 86 18.01 7.40 -17.30
C PRO A 86 16.80 8.13 -17.89
N LEU A 87 15.70 7.39 -18.10
CA LEU A 87 14.38 7.96 -18.35
C LEU A 87 14.07 8.97 -17.24
N GLU A 88 14.50 8.68 -16.01
CA GLU A 88 14.50 9.58 -14.84
C GLU A 88 15.16 10.95 -15.07
N GLN A 89 16.11 11.05 -16.00
CA GLN A 89 16.75 12.31 -16.39
C GLN A 89 16.10 12.97 -17.61
N THR A 90 15.21 12.28 -18.31
CA THR A 90 14.42 12.91 -19.38
C THR A 90 13.47 13.92 -18.75
N VAL A 91 13.36 15.09 -19.38
CA VAL A 91 12.47 16.17 -18.95
C VAL A 91 11.04 15.66 -18.81
N ILE A 92 10.59 14.83 -19.75
CA ILE A 92 9.26 14.23 -19.79
C ILE A 92 8.97 13.39 -18.54
N TYR A 93 9.92 12.56 -18.08
CA TYR A 93 9.69 11.74 -16.88
C TYR A 93 9.58 12.60 -15.62
N LYS A 94 10.43 13.61 -15.48
CA LYS A 94 10.38 14.52 -14.32
C LYS A 94 9.07 15.29 -14.28
N GLU A 95 8.56 15.73 -15.43
CA GLU A 95 7.26 16.39 -15.55
C GLU A 95 6.12 15.46 -15.14
N ILE A 96 6.05 14.24 -15.70
CA ILE A 96 5.00 13.27 -15.37
C ILE A 96 5.05 12.89 -13.89
N PHE A 97 6.25 12.68 -13.34
CA PHE A 97 6.42 12.34 -11.93
C PHE A 97 5.99 13.49 -11.02
N ALA A 98 6.41 14.72 -11.32
CA ALA A 98 6.03 15.90 -10.57
C ALA A 98 4.52 16.16 -10.63
N GLU A 99 3.90 15.98 -11.80
CA GLU A 99 2.44 16.08 -11.95
C GLU A 99 1.71 15.00 -11.14
N GLY A 100 2.20 13.76 -11.18
CA GLY A 100 1.67 12.66 -10.38
C GLY A 100 1.78 12.91 -8.87
N GLU A 101 2.92 13.41 -8.41
CA GLU A 101 3.15 13.77 -7.00
C GLU A 101 2.23 14.91 -6.57
N ALA A 102 2.14 15.98 -7.36
CA ALA A 102 1.28 17.12 -7.10
C ALA A 102 -0.20 16.70 -7.03
N LYS A 103 -0.65 15.88 -7.99
CA LYS A 103 -2.02 15.36 -8.01
C LYS A 103 -2.30 14.47 -6.80
N GLY A 104 -1.39 13.55 -6.47
CA GLY A 104 -1.53 12.66 -5.32
C GLY A 104 -1.61 13.43 -4.00
N LYS A 105 -0.80 14.48 -3.85
CA LYS A 105 -0.84 15.37 -2.67
C LYS A 105 -2.17 16.12 -2.58
N ALA A 106 -2.61 16.75 -3.67
CA ALA A 106 -3.87 17.49 -3.72
C ALA A 106 -5.09 16.59 -3.41
N GLU A 107 -5.15 15.39 -4.00
CA GLU A 107 -6.21 14.42 -3.71
C GLU A 107 -6.17 13.93 -2.26
N GLY A 108 -4.97 13.71 -1.72
CA GLY A 108 -4.76 13.30 -0.33
C GLY A 108 -5.25 14.36 0.66
N GLU A 109 -4.87 15.63 0.45
CA GLU A 109 -5.30 16.77 1.27
C GLU A 109 -6.81 16.96 1.21
N ALA A 110 -7.40 17.03 0.01
CA ALA A 110 -8.85 17.20 -0.16
C ALA A 110 -9.65 16.07 0.50
N ARG A 111 -9.21 14.80 0.34
CA ARG A 111 -9.87 13.66 0.99
C ARG A 111 -9.69 13.69 2.51
N GLY A 112 -8.54 14.13 2.99
CA GLY A 112 -8.25 14.29 4.41
C GLY A 112 -9.15 15.34 5.06
N GLU A 113 -9.25 16.51 4.43
CA GLU A 113 -10.09 17.62 4.86
C GLU A 113 -11.57 17.23 4.88
N ALA A 114 -12.12 16.71 3.77
CA ALA A 114 -13.51 16.28 3.70
C ALA A 114 -13.87 15.22 4.76
N ARG A 115 -12.96 14.27 5.02
CA ARG A 115 -13.14 13.28 6.11
C ARG A 115 -13.06 13.90 7.49
N GLY A 116 -12.16 14.87 7.67
CA GLY A 116 -11.99 15.62 8.91
C GLY A 116 -13.23 16.42 9.26
N GLU A 117 -13.74 17.19 8.30
CA GLU A 117 -14.96 17.99 8.42
C GLU A 117 -16.17 17.13 8.74
N ALA A 118 -16.43 16.07 7.97
CA ALA A 118 -17.57 15.19 8.20
C ALA A 118 -17.53 14.53 9.59
N ARG A 119 -16.33 14.09 10.05
CA ARG A 119 -16.15 13.54 11.41
C ARG A 119 -16.34 14.61 12.48
N GLY A 120 -15.83 15.83 12.23
CA GLY A 120 -15.97 16.97 13.13
C GLY A 120 -17.42 17.36 13.34
N GLU A 121 -18.20 17.40 12.26
CA GLU A 121 -19.62 17.74 12.30
C GLU A 121 -20.44 16.71 13.09
N VAL A 122 -20.25 15.41 12.82
CA VAL A 122 -20.92 14.33 13.57
C VAL A 122 -20.60 14.43 15.06
N LYS A 123 -19.31 14.59 15.40
CA LYS A 123 -18.88 14.71 16.80
C LYS A 123 -19.48 15.96 17.47
N GLY A 124 -19.51 17.08 16.76
CA GLY A 124 -20.11 18.33 17.22
C GLY A 124 -21.60 18.20 17.52
N LYS A 125 -22.37 17.59 16.60
CA LYS A 125 -23.80 17.31 16.78
C LYS A 125 -24.04 16.38 17.98
N ALA A 126 -23.27 15.30 18.11
CA ALA A 126 -23.36 14.38 19.24
C ALA A 126 -23.06 15.06 20.59
N GLU A 127 -22.01 15.88 20.67
CA GLU A 127 -21.69 16.66 21.88
C GLU A 127 -22.78 17.70 22.21
N GLY A 128 -23.33 18.36 21.19
CA GLY A 128 -24.46 19.28 21.32
C GLY A 128 -25.69 18.59 21.92
N LEU A 129 -26.08 17.44 21.35
CA LEU A 129 -27.18 16.62 21.87
C LEU A 129 -26.95 16.18 23.31
N LYS A 130 -25.74 15.72 23.67
CA LYS A 130 -25.43 15.35 25.06
C LYS A 130 -25.70 16.51 26.03
N ARG A 131 -25.30 17.74 25.66
CA ARG A 131 -25.53 18.94 26.48
C ARG A 131 -27.02 19.27 26.58
N LEU A 132 -27.75 19.23 25.48
CA LEU A 132 -29.19 19.51 25.44
C LEU A 132 -30.00 18.48 26.25
N LEU A 133 -29.70 17.19 26.08
CA LEU A 133 -30.32 16.11 26.83
C LEU A 133 -30.02 16.22 28.33
N THR A 134 -28.80 16.63 28.68
CA THR A 134 -28.45 16.88 30.09
C THR A 134 -29.28 18.01 30.69
N ARG A 135 -29.58 19.05 29.90
CA ARG A 135 -30.41 20.18 30.35
C ARG A 135 -31.90 19.82 30.46
N ARG A 136 -32.46 19.06 29.52
CA ARG A 136 -33.90 18.70 29.54
C ARG A 136 -34.22 17.55 30.49
N PHE A 137 -33.40 16.50 30.48
CA PHE A 137 -33.72 15.23 31.16
C PHE A 137 -32.80 14.94 32.36
N GLY A 138 -31.90 15.88 32.71
CA GLY A 138 -30.93 15.68 33.78
C GLY A 138 -29.82 14.71 33.36
N ARG A 139 -29.22 14.00 34.32
CA ARG A 139 -28.02 13.19 34.06
C ARG A 139 -28.24 12.13 32.97
N VAL A 140 -27.58 12.29 31.82
CA VAL A 140 -27.65 11.34 30.70
C VAL A 140 -26.94 10.04 31.07
N PRO A 141 -27.62 8.88 30.99
CA PRO A 141 -27.02 7.59 31.33
C PRO A 141 -25.99 7.13 30.29
N ARG A 142 -25.03 6.29 30.70
CA ARG A 142 -23.91 5.83 29.85
C ARG A 142 -24.34 5.20 28.52
N TRP A 143 -25.44 4.43 28.50
CA TRP A 143 -25.94 3.79 27.28
C TRP A 143 -26.38 4.83 26.24
N ALA A 144 -26.93 5.96 26.69
CA ALA A 144 -27.38 7.04 25.81
C ALA A 144 -26.17 7.79 25.24
N ILE A 145 -25.15 8.05 26.06
CA ILE A 145 -23.88 8.63 25.61
C ILE A 145 -23.25 7.77 24.52
N GLN A 146 -23.15 6.45 24.74
CA GLN A 146 -22.61 5.51 23.75
C GLN A 146 -23.42 5.53 22.45
N ARG A 147 -24.75 5.57 22.54
CA ARG A 147 -25.62 5.63 21.36
C ARG A 147 -25.41 6.92 20.56
N LEU A 148 -25.23 8.05 21.23
CA LEU A 148 -24.94 9.33 20.58
C LEU A 148 -23.55 9.33 19.92
N ASP A 149 -22.56 8.68 20.54
CA ASP A 149 -21.18 8.61 20.00
C ASP A 149 -21.05 7.72 18.75
N THR A 150 -21.96 6.75 18.57
CA THR A 150 -21.94 5.84 17.43
C THR A 150 -23.05 6.12 16.41
N ALA A 151 -23.84 7.17 16.62
CA ALA A 151 -24.97 7.50 15.76
C ALA A 151 -24.50 8.06 14.40
N ALA A 152 -25.24 7.71 13.35
CA ALA A 152 -25.06 8.33 12.05
C ALA A 152 -25.57 9.78 12.05
N MET A 153 -25.11 10.61 11.11
CA MET A 153 -25.47 12.03 11.04
C MET A 153 -26.99 12.24 10.98
N GLU A 154 -27.68 11.42 10.20
CA GLU A 154 -29.12 11.47 9.99
C GLU A 154 -29.90 11.19 11.28
N GLN A 155 -29.37 10.30 12.12
CA GLN A 155 -29.98 10.02 13.44
C GLN A 155 -29.79 11.19 14.39
N LEU A 156 -28.60 11.80 14.39
CA LEU A 156 -28.32 12.98 15.21
C LEU A 156 -29.20 14.16 14.79
N ASP A 157 -29.42 14.38 13.49
CA ASP A 157 -30.29 15.44 12.99
C ASP A 157 -31.76 15.20 13.39
N ALA A 158 -32.27 13.98 13.20
CA ALA A 158 -33.62 13.62 13.64
C ALA A 158 -33.81 13.81 15.16
N TRP A 159 -32.79 13.50 15.96
CA TRP A 159 -32.83 13.73 17.41
C TRP A 159 -32.73 15.19 17.79
N LEU A 160 -32.00 16.02 17.02
CA LEU A 160 -31.94 17.47 17.23
C LEU A 160 -33.28 18.12 16.95
N GLU A 161 -33.98 17.70 15.89
CA GLU A 161 -35.32 18.20 15.56
C GLU A 161 -36.35 17.77 16.61
N GLY A 162 -36.34 16.50 17.01
CA GLY A 162 -37.28 15.97 18.00
C GLY A 162 -36.97 16.33 19.46
N ILE A 163 -35.85 17.00 19.75
CA ILE A 163 -35.38 17.15 21.13
C ILE A 163 -36.31 17.99 22.00
N PHE A 164 -37.13 18.86 21.42
CA PHE A 164 -38.05 19.71 22.17
C PHE A 164 -39.44 19.08 22.34
N ASP A 165 -39.82 18.15 21.48
CA ASP A 165 -41.13 17.49 21.51
C ASP A 165 -41.13 16.21 22.34
N ALA A 166 -40.01 15.50 22.37
CA ALA A 166 -39.89 14.25 23.13
C ALA A 166 -40.10 14.49 24.64
N ARG A 167 -40.85 13.60 25.28
CA ARG A 167 -41.15 13.63 26.73
C ARG A 167 -40.15 12.84 27.55
N SER A 168 -39.32 12.03 26.91
CA SER A 168 -38.28 11.22 27.56
C SER A 168 -37.07 10.95 26.66
N LEU A 169 -35.96 10.52 27.26
CA LEU A 169 -34.79 10.02 26.54
C LEU A 169 -35.16 8.82 25.65
N GLU A 170 -35.91 7.86 26.19
CA GLU A 170 -36.27 6.63 25.49
C GLU A 170 -37.19 6.89 24.30
N GLU A 171 -38.02 7.92 24.35
CA GLU A 171 -38.85 8.35 23.22
C GLU A 171 -38.01 8.98 22.11
N LEU A 172 -37.00 9.79 22.44
CA LEU A 172 -36.17 10.46 21.45
C LEU A 172 -35.15 9.52 20.80
N ILE A 173 -34.34 8.85 21.63
CA ILE A 173 -33.17 8.09 21.18
C ILE A 173 -33.40 6.57 21.23
N GLY A 174 -34.62 6.13 21.54
CA GLY A 174 -35.02 4.73 21.62
C GLY A 174 -34.75 4.06 22.98
N PRO A 175 -35.26 2.83 23.18
CA PRO A 175 -35.22 2.15 24.47
C PRO A 175 -33.79 1.77 24.91
N LYS A 176 -33.62 1.56 26.22
CA LYS A 176 -32.36 1.05 26.80
C LYS A 176 -32.02 -0.31 26.17
N PRO A 177 -30.75 -0.55 25.77
CA PRO A 177 -30.34 -1.84 25.25
C PRO A 177 -30.55 -2.92 26.32
N LYS A 178 -31.27 -4.00 25.97
CA LYS A 178 -31.43 -5.17 26.85
C LYS A 178 -30.07 -5.87 26.95
N LYS A 179 -29.56 -6.11 28.17
CA LYS A 179 -28.37 -6.94 28.36
C LYS A 179 -28.64 -8.33 27.77
N SER A 180 -27.98 -8.68 26.68
CA SER A 180 -27.93 -10.06 26.20
C SER A 180 -27.14 -10.88 27.23
N VAL A 181 -27.83 -11.72 28.00
CA VAL A 181 -27.20 -12.77 28.78
C VAL A 181 -26.57 -13.73 27.77
N LYS A 182 -25.23 -13.83 27.74
CA LYS A 182 -24.54 -14.88 26.98
C LYS A 182 -24.95 -16.23 27.58
N PRO A 183 -25.27 -17.26 26.78
CA PRO A 183 -25.45 -18.60 27.32
C PRO A 183 -24.12 -19.06 27.92
N SER A 184 -24.16 -19.51 29.18
CA SER A 184 -23.06 -20.24 29.81
C SER A 184 -22.77 -21.46 28.95
N ALA A 185 -21.56 -21.56 28.42
CA ALA A 185 -21.06 -22.82 27.91
C ALA A 185 -20.63 -23.63 29.13
N ASP A 186 -21.57 -24.40 29.69
CA ASP A 186 -21.25 -25.41 30.68
C ASP A 186 -20.57 -26.60 29.97
N VAL A 187 -19.33 -26.80 30.40
CA VAL A 187 -18.43 -27.97 30.43
C VAL A 187 -19.03 -29.30 29.97
#